data_AF-A0A180GUF9-F1
#
_entry.id   AF-A0A180GUF9-F1
#
_cell.length_a   1.000
_cell.length_b   1.000
_cell.length_c   1.000
_cell.angle_alpha   90.00
_cell.angle_beta   90.00
_cell.angle_gamma   90.00
#
_symmetry.space_group_name_H-M   'P 1'
#
loop_
_entity.id
_entity.type
_entity.pdbx_description
1 polymer ?
#
loop_
_entity_poly.entity_id
_entity_poly.type
_entity_poly.pdbx_seq_one_letter_code
_entity_poly.pdbx_strand_id
1 'polypeptide(L)'
;MNNTASRTFDSNGQIKTDGKAPDYSEYDHGLSDNPDHLETSDYSEFSGDDNQSFSSPSDGASDSENVDNITPNLLPQDRRAKKLVEGLLKSGHKGPEILAILSQKYGIKLLPQTFSCKRKEWALRRCDLGPAPIPVPLSPDIRASIFSSQSKGLNLKEMQAHLYKETGVNVHCCTVQRYLKKLGIQLLPNDLLNGKITIDQVFAAINDARGNLLKENTGYRRMRMILMRHYDIRIPRDIVYDVLKQIDPDGMAACLRQACKHRVYRTLGPNHIWACDGHDKLKRYGITVYGFVDAWSRKILGMFVHVTNNDPRHIAVYFLHLVSKAGGLPSKLTSDYGTETVEMARLQMRLSHIYERLTLEESKKRMHYTKSVHNQKIEAMWSQMMKQHNRSIKDDILSQVKSGFYDPDDNVQK
;
A
#
# COMPACT_ATOMS: atom_id res chain seq x y z
N MET A 1 58.36 7.64 17.44
CA MET A 1 58.92 6.66 18.38
C MET A 1 58.24 5.33 18.12
N ASN A 2 58.94 4.44 17.41
CA ASN A 2 58.45 3.12 17.03
C ASN A 2 58.34 2.25 18.27
N ASN A 3 57.20 1.60 18.49
CA ASN A 3 57.10 0.52 19.48
C ASN A 3 56.60 -0.74 18.78
N THR A 4 57.57 -1.58 18.45
CA THR A 4 57.44 -2.89 17.81
C THR A 4 56.96 -3.90 18.84
N ALA A 5 55.76 -4.48 18.67
CA ALA A 5 55.29 -5.58 19.50
C ALA A 5 55.74 -6.92 18.88
N SER A 6 56.75 -7.55 19.47
CA SER A 6 57.23 -8.89 19.11
C SER A 6 56.20 -9.96 19.49
N ARG A 7 55.77 -10.79 18.52
CA ARG A 7 54.95 -11.99 18.76
C ARG A 7 55.87 -13.22 18.77
N THR A 8 55.93 -13.94 19.88
CA THR A 8 56.63 -15.24 19.99
C THR A 8 55.64 -16.38 19.73
N PHE A 9 56.00 -17.28 18.81
CA PHE A 9 55.26 -18.52 18.50
C PHE A 9 55.94 -19.72 19.16
N ASP A 10 55.18 -20.75 19.53
CA ASP A 10 55.76 -22.04 19.92
C ASP A 10 56.07 -22.91 18.70
N SER A 11 56.75 -24.04 18.93
CA SER A 11 57.30 -24.92 17.88
C SER A 11 56.25 -25.61 16.98
N ASN A 12 54.96 -25.34 17.16
CA ASN A 12 53.86 -25.76 16.28
C ASN A 12 52.99 -24.58 15.75
N GLY A 13 53.40 -23.32 15.95
CA GLY A 13 52.84 -22.19 15.21
C GLY A 13 51.45 -21.70 15.65
N GLN A 14 51.03 -21.90 16.90
CA GLN A 14 49.77 -21.34 17.42
C GLN A 14 49.99 -20.20 18.43
N ILE A 15 49.04 -19.24 18.46
CA ILE A 15 49.06 -18.06 19.35
C ILE A 15 48.43 -18.44 20.69
N LYS A 16 49.16 -18.29 21.81
CA LYS A 16 48.62 -18.44 23.17
C LYS A 16 47.73 -17.24 23.54
N THR A 17 46.49 -17.50 23.93
CA THR A 17 45.63 -16.55 24.66
C THR A 17 45.12 -17.19 25.94
N ASP A 18 45.64 -16.77 27.09
CA ASP A 18 45.12 -17.12 28.41
C ASP A 18 43.94 -16.21 28.75
N GLY A 19 42.77 -16.79 29.01
CA GLY A 19 41.54 -16.04 29.31
C GLY A 19 40.38 -16.94 29.72
N LYS A 20 40.27 -17.16 31.03
CA LYS A 20 39.29 -17.96 31.79
C LYS A 20 37.82 -17.61 31.44
N ALA A 21 37.01 -18.61 31.10
CA ALA A 21 35.55 -18.50 31.01
C ALA A 21 34.89 -18.75 32.38
N PRO A 22 33.79 -18.07 32.75
CA PRO A 22 32.94 -18.51 33.85
C PRO A 22 31.87 -19.49 33.36
N ASP A 23 31.83 -20.60 34.09
CA ASP A 23 30.93 -21.73 34.04
C ASP A 23 29.60 -21.40 34.73
N TYR A 24 28.48 -21.70 34.06
CA TYR A 24 27.14 -21.79 34.67
C TYR A 24 26.30 -22.79 33.87
N SER A 25 26.52 -24.08 34.14
CA SER A 25 25.50 -25.11 33.94
C SER A 25 25.02 -25.61 35.29
N GLU A 26 23.74 -25.39 35.61
CA GLU A 26 22.90 -26.42 36.24
C GLU A 26 21.41 -26.15 36.00
N TYR A 27 20.71 -27.25 35.83
CA TYR A 27 19.39 -27.45 35.23
C TYR A 27 18.24 -27.18 36.21
N ASP A 28 17.04 -26.85 35.71
CA ASP A 28 15.92 -27.82 35.75
C ASP A 28 14.74 -27.43 34.84
N HIS A 29 14.14 -28.45 34.22
CA HIS A 29 13.01 -28.38 33.31
C HIS A 29 11.68 -28.44 34.06
N GLY A 30 10.82 -27.46 33.84
CA GLY A 30 9.41 -27.52 34.22
C GLY A 30 8.51 -27.00 33.10
N LEU A 31 8.22 -27.86 32.12
CA LEU A 31 7.16 -27.65 31.15
C LEU A 31 5.80 -27.72 31.87
N SER A 32 5.08 -26.61 31.86
CA SER A 32 3.69 -26.52 32.29
C SER A 32 2.90 -25.83 31.18
N ASP A 33 2.13 -26.63 30.46
CA ASP A 33 1.09 -26.22 29.54
C ASP A 33 -0.02 -25.49 30.32
N ASN A 34 -0.28 -24.22 29.98
CA ASN A 34 -1.65 -23.83 29.61
C ASN A 34 -1.70 -22.44 28.95
N PRO A 35 -2.57 -22.27 27.93
CA PRO A 35 -2.71 -21.04 27.15
C PRO A 35 -3.85 -20.18 27.72
N ASP A 36 -3.55 -19.01 28.25
CA ASP A 36 -4.60 -18.06 28.61
C ASP A 36 -5.08 -17.29 27.38
N HIS A 37 -6.27 -17.73 26.95
CA HIS A 37 -7.27 -17.02 26.18
C HIS A 37 -7.35 -15.53 26.52
N LEU A 38 -7.14 -14.68 25.51
CA LEU A 38 -7.76 -13.36 25.47
C LEU A 38 -8.42 -13.15 24.10
N GLU A 39 -9.74 -13.31 24.20
CA GLU A 39 -10.85 -12.91 23.34
C GLU A 39 -10.51 -12.17 22.04
N THR A 40 -10.90 -12.85 20.97
CA THR A 40 -11.13 -12.37 19.62
C THR A 40 -12.16 -11.24 19.62
N SER A 41 -11.75 -10.03 19.21
CA SER A 41 -12.68 -9.06 18.65
C SER A 41 -12.40 -8.94 17.15
N ASP A 42 -13.45 -9.22 16.39
CA ASP A 42 -13.47 -9.21 14.93
C ASP A 42 -13.30 -7.79 14.40
N TYR A 43 -12.09 -7.43 14.02
CA TYR A 43 -11.84 -6.32 13.09
C TYR A 43 -11.45 -6.90 11.73
N SER A 44 -12.45 -6.94 10.86
CA SER A 44 -12.30 -7.26 9.45
C SER A 44 -11.56 -6.13 8.73
N GLU A 45 -10.32 -6.39 8.33
CA GLU A 45 -9.63 -5.56 7.36
C GLU A 45 -10.29 -5.77 5.99
N PHE A 46 -11.27 -4.92 5.67
CA PHE A 46 -11.81 -4.81 4.32
C PHE A 46 -10.71 -4.20 3.42
N SER A 47 -9.87 -5.07 2.86
CA SER A 47 -9.04 -4.75 1.70
C SER A 47 -9.98 -4.36 0.57
N GLY A 48 -10.04 -3.07 0.25
CA GLY A 48 -10.88 -2.53 -0.81
C GLY A 48 -10.68 -3.29 -2.12
N ASP A 49 -11.74 -3.94 -2.58
CA ASP A 49 -11.81 -4.57 -3.88
C ASP A 49 -11.99 -3.48 -4.94
N ASP A 50 -10.96 -3.27 -5.76
CA ASP A 50 -10.97 -2.31 -6.87
C ASP A 50 -11.74 -2.86 -8.09
N ASN A 51 -12.33 -4.07 -8.01
CA ASN A 51 -13.06 -4.70 -9.10
C ASN A 51 -14.56 -4.87 -8.78
N GLN A 52 -15.33 -3.78 -8.67
CA GLN A 52 -16.75 -3.88 -9.00
C GLN A 52 -16.94 -3.62 -10.49
N SER A 53 -16.90 -4.71 -11.25
CA SER A 53 -17.48 -4.79 -12.59
C SER A 53 -18.97 -4.49 -12.46
N PHE A 54 -19.43 -3.34 -12.95
CA PHE A 54 -20.86 -3.03 -13.01
C PHE A 54 -21.39 -3.30 -14.41
N SER A 55 -22.39 -4.17 -14.48
CA SER A 55 -23.21 -4.44 -15.65
C SER A 55 -23.88 -3.16 -16.16
N SER A 56 -23.74 -2.90 -17.45
CA SER A 56 -24.54 -1.89 -18.15
C SER A 56 -26.03 -2.30 -18.12
N PRO A 57 -26.97 -1.40 -17.82
CA PRO A 57 -28.36 -1.63 -18.16
C PRO A 57 -28.48 -1.57 -19.68
N SER A 58 -29.05 -2.60 -20.29
CA SER A 58 -29.37 -2.63 -21.71
C SER A 58 -30.39 -1.54 -22.04
N ASP A 59 -30.08 -0.70 -23.02
CA ASP A 59 -31.06 0.11 -23.71
C ASP A 59 -31.95 -0.80 -24.56
N GLY A 60 -33.21 -0.94 -24.15
CA GLY A 60 -34.29 -1.56 -24.91
C GLY A 60 -35.48 -0.62 -24.87
N ALA A 61 -35.58 0.28 -25.85
CA ALA A 61 -36.81 0.95 -26.19
C ALA A 61 -37.65 -0.03 -27.03
N SER A 62 -38.79 -0.50 -26.50
CA SER A 62 -39.96 -0.87 -27.29
C SER A 62 -41.18 -1.02 -26.38
N ASP A 63 -42.18 -0.23 -26.75
CA ASP A 63 -43.61 -0.49 -26.67
C ASP A 63 -44.33 -0.58 -25.33
N SER A 64 -45.30 0.33 -25.26
CA SER A 64 -46.49 0.26 -24.44
C SER A 64 -47.13 -1.12 -24.51
N GLU A 65 -47.42 -1.71 -23.36
CA GLU A 65 -48.77 -2.14 -23.01
C GLU A 65 -48.83 -2.67 -21.57
N ASN A 66 -49.91 -2.27 -20.88
CA ASN A 66 -50.53 -2.83 -19.68
C ASN A 66 -49.75 -3.92 -18.89
N VAL A 67 -49.28 -3.57 -17.69
CA VAL A 67 -49.24 -4.52 -16.57
C VAL A 67 -49.61 -3.79 -15.27
N ASP A 68 -50.90 -3.75 -15.00
CA ASP A 68 -51.43 -3.64 -13.65
C ASP A 68 -51.01 -4.88 -12.83
N ASN A 69 -50.78 -4.65 -11.54
CA ASN A 69 -50.60 -5.63 -10.48
C ASN A 69 -49.34 -6.50 -10.52
N ILE A 70 -48.39 -6.20 -9.62
CA ILE A 70 -47.99 -7.09 -8.51
C ILE A 70 -47.32 -6.21 -7.43
N THR A 71 -48.06 -5.91 -6.37
CA THR A 71 -47.49 -5.68 -5.04
C THR A 71 -48.50 -6.26 -4.04
N PRO A 72 -48.16 -7.30 -3.28
CA PRO A 72 -49.14 -8.02 -2.46
C PRO A 72 -49.63 -7.13 -1.30
N ASN A 73 -50.96 -7.12 -1.11
CA ASN A 73 -51.75 -6.65 0.04
C ASN A 73 -51.21 -5.47 0.89
N LEU A 74 -51.32 -4.24 0.38
CA LEU A 74 -51.26 -3.02 1.20
C LEU A 74 -52.68 -2.53 1.55
N LEU A 75 -52.91 -2.14 2.81
CA LEU A 75 -54.18 -1.53 3.26
C LEU A 75 -54.54 -0.31 2.38
N PRO A 76 -55.81 -0.01 2.08
CA PRO A 76 -56.18 1.13 1.21
C PRO A 76 -55.61 2.48 1.66
N GLN A 77 -55.48 2.68 2.98
CA GLN A 77 -54.87 3.87 3.58
C GLN A 77 -53.37 3.98 3.29
N ASP A 78 -52.67 2.85 3.23
CA ASP A 78 -51.23 2.78 2.96
C ASP A 78 -50.90 2.96 1.49
N ARG A 79 -51.80 2.56 0.58
CA ARG A 79 -51.67 2.84 -0.86
C ARG A 79 -51.76 4.35 -1.15
N ARG A 80 -52.62 5.08 -0.42
CA ARG A 80 -52.73 6.55 -0.51
C ARG A 80 -51.50 7.26 0.06
N ALA A 81 -51.04 6.84 1.25
CA ALA A 81 -49.86 7.40 1.88
C ALA A 81 -48.59 7.15 1.05
N LYS A 82 -48.44 5.95 0.45
CA LYS A 82 -47.33 5.62 -0.45
C LYS A 82 -47.24 6.60 -1.64
N LYS A 83 -48.35 6.85 -2.35
CA LYS A 83 -48.37 7.77 -3.51
C LYS A 83 -48.00 9.21 -3.11
N LEU A 84 -48.49 9.69 -1.97
CA LEU A 84 -48.19 11.04 -1.47
C LEU A 84 -46.70 11.18 -1.10
N VAL A 85 -46.16 10.19 -0.39
CA VAL A 85 -44.76 10.16 0.01
C VAL A 85 -43.84 10.09 -1.21
N GLU A 86 -44.21 9.31 -2.22
CA GLU A 86 -43.47 9.24 -3.48
C GLU A 86 -43.41 10.59 -4.21
N GLY A 87 -44.54 11.32 -4.28
CA GLY A 87 -44.59 12.65 -4.87
C GLY A 87 -43.75 13.70 -4.11
N LEU A 88 -43.79 13.66 -2.78
CA LEU A 88 -42.99 14.57 -1.93
C LEU A 88 -41.49 14.27 -2.03
N LEU A 89 -41.13 12.99 -2.16
CA LEU A 89 -39.74 12.56 -2.37
C LEU A 89 -39.22 12.99 -3.75
N LYS A 90 -40.02 12.86 -4.81
CA LYS A 90 -39.69 13.36 -6.15
C LYS A 90 -39.50 14.88 -6.18
N SER A 91 -40.19 15.60 -5.30
CA SER A 91 -40.07 17.05 -5.13
C SER A 91 -38.87 17.47 -4.25
N GLY A 92 -38.10 16.51 -3.73
CA GLY A 92 -36.85 16.76 -2.99
C GLY A 92 -36.98 16.97 -1.48
N HIS A 93 -38.18 16.83 -0.91
CA HIS A 93 -38.40 17.00 0.53
C HIS A 93 -37.73 15.88 1.35
N LYS A 94 -37.23 16.22 2.55
CA LYS A 94 -36.53 15.27 3.44
C LYS A 94 -37.48 14.68 4.49
N GLY A 95 -37.07 13.57 5.13
CA GLY A 95 -37.91 12.79 6.06
C GLY A 95 -38.70 13.61 7.10
N PRO A 96 -38.09 14.55 7.86
CA PRO A 96 -38.80 15.36 8.84
C PRO A 96 -39.83 16.31 8.21
N GLU A 97 -39.48 16.87 7.05
CA GLU A 97 -40.32 17.79 6.28
C GLU A 97 -41.53 17.07 5.66
N ILE A 98 -41.31 15.85 5.15
CA ILE A 98 -42.39 14.98 4.67
C ILE A 98 -43.37 14.68 5.80
N LEU A 99 -42.89 14.39 7.02
CA LEU A 99 -43.77 14.14 8.17
C LEU A 99 -44.60 15.37 8.55
N ALA A 100 -44.00 16.56 8.50
CA ALA A 100 -44.70 17.81 8.73
C ALA A 100 -45.80 18.05 7.66
N ILE A 101 -45.47 17.84 6.38
CA ILE A 101 -46.41 18.01 5.27
C ILE A 101 -47.56 16.98 5.35
N LEU A 102 -47.26 15.72 5.65
CA LEU A 102 -48.27 14.67 5.82
C LEU A 102 -49.23 14.99 6.96
N SER A 103 -48.71 15.48 8.09
CA SER A 103 -49.54 15.84 9.24
C SER A 103 -50.38 17.09 9.00
N GLN A 104 -49.81 18.15 8.41
CA GLN A 104 -50.49 19.44 8.26
C GLN A 104 -51.46 19.47 7.08
N LYS A 105 -51.07 18.92 5.93
CA LYS A 105 -51.84 19.06 4.68
C LYS A 105 -52.77 17.89 4.42
N TYR A 106 -52.42 16.70 4.90
CA TYR A 106 -53.15 15.46 4.60
C TYR A 106 -53.75 14.80 5.86
N GLY A 107 -53.52 15.36 7.05
CA GLY A 107 -54.06 14.85 8.32
C GLY A 107 -53.47 13.49 8.75
N ILE A 108 -52.40 13.02 8.10
CA ILE A 108 -51.78 11.72 8.36
C ILE A 108 -50.67 11.91 9.38
N LYS A 109 -50.94 11.56 10.64
CA LYS A 109 -49.93 11.55 11.71
C LYS A 109 -49.18 10.22 11.70
N LEU A 110 -47.91 10.24 11.32
CA LEU A 110 -47.01 9.10 11.42
C LEU A 110 -45.87 9.42 12.39
N LEU A 111 -45.54 8.46 13.27
CA LEU A 111 -44.30 8.55 14.03
C LEU A 111 -43.09 8.34 13.11
N PRO A 112 -41.92 8.95 13.40
CA PRO A 112 -40.72 8.79 12.58
C PRO A 112 -40.27 7.35 12.37
N GLN A 113 -40.43 6.50 13.40
CA GLN A 113 -40.14 5.07 13.33
C GLN A 113 -41.11 4.34 12.40
N THR A 114 -42.42 4.59 12.54
CA THR A 114 -43.45 4.02 11.66
C THR A 114 -43.24 4.44 10.20
N PHE A 115 -42.90 5.70 9.95
CA PHE A 115 -42.57 6.20 8.62
C PHE A 115 -41.33 5.52 8.04
N SER A 116 -40.32 5.27 8.86
CA SER A 116 -39.10 4.55 8.45
C SER A 116 -39.38 3.10 8.10
N CYS A 117 -40.23 2.42 8.89
CA CYS A 117 -40.68 1.05 8.62
C CYS A 117 -41.52 0.99 7.33
N LYS A 118 -42.52 1.87 7.19
CA LYS A 118 -43.39 1.93 6.00
C LYS A 118 -42.61 2.27 4.73
N ARG A 119 -41.58 3.13 4.81
CA ARG A 119 -40.70 3.41 3.67
C ARG A 119 -39.88 2.20 3.23
N LYS A 120 -39.47 1.32 4.16
CA LYS A 120 -38.80 0.05 3.84
C LYS A 120 -39.79 -0.90 3.17
N GLU A 121 -40.99 -1.04 3.75
CA GLU A 121 -42.07 -1.88 3.22
C GLU A 121 -42.52 -1.44 1.83
N TRP A 122 -42.61 -0.13 1.58
CA TRP A 122 -43.01 0.42 0.29
C TRP A 122 -41.90 0.46 -0.76
N ALA A 123 -40.69 -0.02 -0.43
CA ALA A 123 -39.49 0.09 -1.27
C ALA A 123 -39.21 1.55 -1.72
N LEU A 124 -39.35 2.50 -0.81
CA LEU A 124 -39.05 3.94 -1.03
C LEU A 124 -37.74 4.32 -0.32
N ARG A 125 -36.65 3.61 -0.65
CA ARG A 125 -35.32 3.89 -0.11
C ARG A 125 -34.65 5.01 -0.91
N ARG A 126 -33.69 5.71 -0.29
CA ARG A 126 -32.89 6.75 -0.96
C ARG A 126 -32.09 6.25 -2.17
N CYS A 127 -31.88 4.95 -2.30
CA CYS A 127 -31.25 4.34 -3.48
C CYS A 127 -32.21 4.21 -4.67
N ASP A 128 -33.52 4.16 -4.43
CA ASP A 128 -34.56 3.97 -5.45
C ASP A 128 -35.01 5.32 -6.06
N LEU A 129 -34.77 6.41 -5.32
CA LEU A 129 -34.84 7.78 -5.82
C LEU A 129 -33.47 8.11 -6.40
N GLY A 130 -33.37 8.06 -7.72
CA GLY A 130 -32.15 8.40 -8.44
C GLY A 130 -31.49 9.67 -7.85
N PRO A 131 -30.15 9.70 -7.78
CA PRO A 131 -29.46 10.79 -7.12
C PRO A 131 -29.81 12.15 -7.72
N ALA A 132 -29.82 13.19 -6.87
CA ALA A 132 -30.07 14.57 -7.29
C ALA A 132 -29.28 14.91 -8.56
N PRO A 133 -29.95 15.43 -9.62
CA PRO A 133 -29.28 15.82 -10.85
C PRO A 133 -28.17 16.83 -10.53
N ILE A 134 -26.97 16.60 -11.05
CA ILE A 134 -25.92 17.61 -10.98
C ILE A 134 -26.41 18.82 -11.79
N PRO A 135 -26.37 20.06 -11.26
CA PRO A 135 -26.78 21.25 -12.00
C PRO A 135 -26.01 21.38 -13.32
N VAL A 136 -26.71 21.74 -14.41
CA VAL A 136 -26.12 22.02 -15.74
C VAL A 136 -26.08 23.54 -15.90
N PRO A 137 -24.96 24.15 -16.36
CA PRO A 137 -23.65 23.57 -16.66
C PRO A 137 -22.75 23.42 -15.41
N LEU A 138 -21.81 22.47 -15.44
CA LEU A 138 -20.74 22.37 -14.43
C LEU A 138 -19.86 23.63 -14.49
N SER A 139 -19.38 24.10 -13.34
CA SER A 139 -18.44 25.23 -13.29
C SER A 139 -17.21 24.95 -14.17
N PRO A 140 -16.72 25.94 -14.96
CA PRO A 140 -15.51 25.81 -15.76
C PRO A 140 -14.30 25.30 -14.97
N ASP A 141 -14.17 25.69 -13.70
CA ASP A 141 -13.03 25.31 -12.86
C ASP A 141 -13.07 23.82 -12.50
N ILE A 142 -14.25 23.31 -12.13
CA ILE A 142 -14.46 21.88 -11.88
C ILE A 142 -14.20 21.10 -13.16
N ARG A 143 -14.66 21.60 -14.31
CA ARG A 143 -14.43 20.96 -15.60
C ARG A 143 -12.94 20.87 -15.92
N ALA A 144 -12.22 21.99 -15.83
CA ALA A 144 -10.78 22.05 -16.09
C ALA A 144 -9.98 21.12 -15.17
N SER A 145 -10.31 21.10 -13.88
CA SER A 145 -9.68 20.23 -12.90
C SER A 145 -9.88 18.75 -13.22
N ILE A 146 -11.10 18.35 -13.60
CA ILE A 146 -11.41 16.96 -13.98
C ILE A 146 -10.67 16.53 -15.25
N PHE A 147 -10.61 17.38 -16.28
CA PHE A 147 -9.85 17.09 -17.50
C PHE A 147 -8.34 16.97 -17.22
N SER A 148 -7.77 17.90 -16.43
CA SER A 148 -6.37 17.85 -16.02
C SER A 148 -6.04 16.59 -15.21
N SER A 149 -6.94 16.21 -14.32
CA SER A 149 -6.76 15.01 -13.51
C SER A 149 -6.80 13.74 -14.36
N GLN A 150 -7.67 13.69 -15.37
CA GLN A 150 -7.74 12.58 -16.31
C GLN A 150 -6.52 12.50 -17.22
N SER A 151 -6.01 13.64 -17.72
CA SER A 151 -4.81 13.64 -18.57
C SER A 151 -3.59 13.13 -17.82
N LYS A 152 -3.50 13.42 -16.51
CA LYS A 152 -2.48 12.91 -15.58
C LYS A 152 -2.68 11.45 -15.16
N GLY A 153 -3.79 10.81 -15.57
CA GLY A 153 -4.10 9.41 -15.23
C GLY A 153 -4.37 9.17 -13.76
N LEU A 154 -4.88 10.17 -13.03
CA LEU A 154 -5.18 10.07 -11.60
C LEU A 154 -6.37 9.12 -11.34
N ASN A 155 -6.29 8.34 -10.26
CA ASN A 155 -7.42 7.52 -9.80
C ASN A 155 -8.51 8.39 -9.12
N LEU A 156 -9.69 7.83 -8.83
CA LEU A 156 -10.80 8.62 -8.28
C LEU A 156 -10.49 9.37 -6.97
N LYS A 157 -9.70 8.76 -6.08
CA LYS A 157 -9.29 9.39 -4.81
C LYS A 157 -8.30 10.52 -5.06
N GLU A 158 -7.36 10.31 -5.98
CA GLU A 158 -6.40 11.32 -6.40
C GLU A 158 -7.10 12.48 -7.12
N MET A 159 -8.06 12.19 -8.01
CA MET A 159 -8.89 13.19 -8.67
C MET A 159 -9.71 14.00 -7.65
N GLN A 160 -10.27 13.35 -6.62
CA GLN A 160 -10.96 14.03 -5.53
C GLN A 160 -10.01 14.99 -4.79
N ALA A 161 -8.84 14.51 -4.40
CA ALA A 161 -7.84 15.33 -3.69
C ALA A 161 -7.34 16.49 -4.56
N HIS A 162 -7.13 16.25 -5.85
CA HIS A 162 -6.72 17.26 -6.83
C HIS A 162 -7.80 18.32 -7.02
N LEU A 163 -9.06 17.91 -7.17
CA LEU A 163 -10.20 18.82 -7.28
C LEU A 163 -10.33 19.70 -6.05
N TYR A 164 -10.22 19.12 -4.85
CA TYR A 164 -10.24 19.88 -3.60
C TYR A 164 -9.08 20.90 -3.54
N LYS A 165 -7.88 20.49 -3.97
CA LYS A 165 -6.70 21.36 -3.97
C LYS A 165 -6.83 22.54 -4.94
N GLU A 166 -7.42 22.34 -6.12
CA GLU A 166 -7.51 23.39 -7.15
C GLU A 166 -8.73 24.29 -6.99
N THR A 167 -9.89 23.73 -6.59
CA THR A 167 -11.17 24.44 -6.59
C THR A 167 -11.72 24.72 -5.19
N GLY A 168 -11.13 24.12 -4.14
CA GLY A 168 -11.67 24.14 -2.78
C GLY A 168 -12.94 23.32 -2.58
N VAL A 169 -13.47 22.68 -3.63
CA VAL A 169 -14.72 21.92 -3.56
C VAL A 169 -14.44 20.52 -3.01
N ASN A 170 -14.90 20.26 -1.79
CA ASN A 170 -14.84 18.94 -1.20
C ASN A 170 -16.04 18.11 -1.67
N VAL A 171 -15.77 17.08 -2.49
CA VAL A 171 -16.79 16.17 -3.01
C VAL A 171 -16.45 14.73 -2.68
N HIS A 172 -17.46 13.86 -2.67
CA HIS A 172 -17.25 12.42 -2.56
C HIS A 172 -16.73 11.83 -3.89
N CYS A 173 -15.99 10.71 -3.84
CA CYS A 173 -15.54 9.97 -5.04
C CYS A 173 -16.68 9.66 -6.02
N CYS A 174 -17.87 9.30 -5.52
CA CYS A 174 -19.04 9.07 -6.37
C CYS A 174 -19.50 10.32 -7.13
N THR A 175 -19.27 11.52 -6.57
CA THR A 175 -19.58 12.77 -7.25
C THR A 175 -18.57 13.02 -8.39
N VAL A 176 -17.29 12.73 -8.17
CA VAL A 176 -16.25 12.76 -9.23
C VAL A 176 -16.61 11.80 -10.37
N GLN A 177 -17.05 10.57 -10.05
CA GLN A 177 -17.55 9.62 -11.06
C GLN A 177 -18.72 10.18 -11.86
N ARG A 178 -19.65 10.87 -11.21
CA ARG A 178 -20.78 11.50 -11.91
C ARG A 178 -20.34 12.69 -12.76
N TYR A 179 -19.35 13.48 -12.33
CA TYR A 179 -18.76 14.54 -13.16
C TYR A 179 -18.14 13.95 -14.42
N LEU A 180 -17.37 12.87 -14.30
CA LEU A 180 -16.80 12.15 -15.44
C LEU A 180 -17.89 11.65 -16.40
N LYS A 181 -18.93 10.97 -15.89
CA LYS A 181 -20.06 10.50 -16.71
C LYS A 181 -20.76 11.64 -17.43
N LYS A 182 -20.97 12.77 -16.75
CA LYS A 182 -21.64 13.96 -17.30
C LYS A 182 -20.80 14.68 -18.36
N LEU A 183 -19.48 14.66 -18.22
CA LEU A 183 -18.54 15.21 -19.20
C LEU A 183 -18.24 14.24 -20.35
N GLY A 184 -18.75 13.01 -20.31
CA GLY A 184 -18.45 11.96 -21.30
C GLY A 184 -17.00 11.46 -21.22
N ILE A 185 -16.33 11.66 -20.09
CA ILE A 185 -14.92 11.31 -19.91
C ILE A 185 -14.82 9.93 -19.28
N GLN A 186 -14.07 9.02 -19.92
CA GLN A 186 -13.70 7.76 -19.32
C GLN A 186 -12.57 7.96 -18.30
N LEU A 187 -12.76 7.45 -17.08
CA LEU A 187 -11.77 7.50 -15.99
C LEU A 187 -10.46 6.81 -16.38
N LEU A 188 -10.57 5.70 -17.11
CA LEU A 188 -9.46 4.91 -17.62
C LEU A 188 -9.52 4.99 -19.14
N PRO A 189 -8.72 5.88 -19.76
CA PRO A 189 -8.56 5.89 -21.20
C PRO A 189 -8.10 4.50 -21.64
N ASN A 190 -8.76 3.95 -22.65
CA ASN A 190 -8.28 2.77 -23.35
C ASN A 190 -7.82 3.20 -24.73
N ASP A 191 -6.53 3.48 -24.85
CA ASP A 191 -5.93 3.98 -26.08
C ASP A 191 -6.10 2.99 -27.26
N LEU A 192 -6.30 1.69 -26.98
CA LEU A 192 -6.66 0.68 -27.98
C LEU A 192 -8.09 0.87 -28.50
N LEU A 193 -9.07 1.04 -27.61
CA LEU A 193 -10.48 1.27 -28.02
C LEU A 193 -10.64 2.61 -28.74
N ASN A 194 -9.82 3.60 -28.37
CA ASN A 194 -9.82 4.92 -29.00
C ASN A 194 -9.07 4.92 -30.35
N GLY A 195 -8.46 3.79 -30.76
CA GLY A 195 -7.69 3.68 -32.00
C GLY A 195 -6.40 4.51 -32.02
N LYS A 196 -5.95 5.04 -30.87
CA LYS A 196 -4.69 5.80 -30.75
C LYS A 196 -3.49 4.87 -30.96
N ILE A 197 -3.61 3.61 -30.53
CA ILE A 197 -2.53 2.62 -30.48
C ILE A 197 -3.07 1.28 -30.97
N THR A 198 -2.24 0.50 -31.67
CA THR A 198 -2.56 -0.87 -32.09
C THR A 198 -2.07 -1.90 -31.08
N ILE A 199 -2.63 -3.11 -31.09
CA ILE A 199 -2.19 -4.16 -30.16
C ILE A 199 -0.71 -4.52 -30.37
N ASP A 200 -0.23 -4.49 -31.62
CA ASP A 200 1.18 -4.77 -31.96
C ASP A 200 2.13 -3.74 -31.35
N GLN A 201 1.73 -2.48 -31.28
CA GLN A 201 2.50 -1.43 -30.60
C GLN A 201 2.57 -1.69 -29.09
N VAL A 202 1.54 -2.25 -28.48
CA VAL A 202 1.56 -2.67 -27.08
C VAL A 202 2.51 -3.86 -26.88
N PHE A 203 2.50 -4.85 -27.78
CA PHE A 203 3.47 -5.95 -27.75
C PHE A 203 4.91 -5.44 -27.88
N ALA A 204 5.16 -4.53 -28.83
CA ALA A 204 6.48 -3.92 -29.03
C ALA A 204 6.93 -3.15 -27.78
N ALA A 205 6.06 -2.33 -27.18
CA ALA A 205 6.38 -1.58 -25.97
C ALA A 205 6.66 -2.48 -24.76
N ILE A 206 5.93 -3.59 -24.61
CA ILE A 206 6.18 -4.55 -23.52
C ILE A 206 7.49 -5.30 -23.76
N ASN A 207 7.79 -5.72 -24.98
CA ASN A 207 9.06 -6.38 -25.31
C ASN A 207 10.25 -5.44 -25.12
N ASP A 208 10.12 -4.18 -25.54
CA ASP A 208 11.10 -3.12 -25.31
C ASP A 208 11.31 -2.87 -23.81
N ALA A 209 10.23 -2.78 -23.03
CA ALA A 209 10.34 -2.62 -21.58
C ALA A 209 11.02 -3.83 -20.91
N ARG A 210 10.74 -5.05 -21.38
CA ARG A 210 11.35 -6.26 -20.82
C ARG A 210 12.83 -6.35 -21.17
N GLY A 211 13.20 -6.12 -22.43
CA GLY A 211 14.58 -6.17 -22.90
C GLY A 211 15.39 -4.94 -22.49
N ASN A 212 15.05 -3.77 -23.07
CA ASN A 212 15.85 -2.56 -22.95
C ASN A 212 15.77 -1.89 -21.58
N LEU A 213 14.60 -1.94 -20.91
CA LEU A 213 14.47 -1.44 -19.52
C LEU A 213 14.76 -2.51 -18.46
N LEU A 214 15.15 -3.72 -18.90
CA LEU A 214 15.49 -4.87 -18.04
C LEU A 214 14.37 -5.22 -17.05
N LYS A 215 13.10 -5.10 -17.49
CA LYS A 215 11.89 -5.32 -16.67
C LYS A 215 11.24 -6.69 -16.92
N GLU A 216 12.01 -7.70 -17.28
CA GLU A 216 11.55 -9.06 -17.62
C GLU A 216 10.58 -9.68 -16.60
N ASN A 217 10.85 -9.55 -15.30
CA ASN A 217 10.08 -10.15 -14.20
C ASN A 217 8.98 -9.24 -13.63
N THR A 218 8.51 -8.28 -14.41
CA THR A 218 7.56 -7.28 -13.94
C THR A 218 6.12 -7.75 -14.10
N GLY A 219 5.39 -7.88 -12.99
CA GLY A 219 3.98 -8.23 -13.03
C GLY A 219 3.12 -7.19 -13.77
N TYR A 220 2.01 -7.64 -14.34
CA TYR A 220 1.11 -6.85 -15.19
C TYR A 220 0.66 -5.50 -14.60
N ARG A 221 0.45 -5.40 -13.27
CA ARG A 221 0.12 -4.13 -12.60
C ARG A 221 1.23 -3.08 -12.73
N ARG A 222 2.48 -3.51 -12.57
CA ARG A 222 3.65 -2.63 -12.68
C ARG A 222 4.01 -2.39 -14.15
N MET A 223 3.83 -3.39 -15.01
CA MET A 223 4.00 -3.21 -16.46
C MET A 223 3.04 -2.13 -16.99
N ARG A 224 1.77 -2.14 -16.56
CA ARG A 224 0.82 -1.07 -16.86
C ARG A 224 1.34 0.31 -16.46
N MET A 225 1.95 0.43 -15.28
CA MET A 225 2.54 1.71 -14.83
C MET A 225 3.74 2.12 -15.69
N ILE A 226 4.56 1.17 -16.16
CA ILE A 226 5.67 1.44 -17.06
C ILE A 226 5.15 1.94 -18.40
N LEU A 227 4.17 1.24 -18.99
CA LEU A 227 3.51 1.63 -20.24
C LEU A 227 2.94 3.05 -20.16
N MET A 228 2.27 3.39 -19.05
CA MET A 228 1.75 4.74 -18.85
C MET A 228 2.84 5.81 -18.72
N ARG A 229 3.95 5.51 -18.03
CA ARG A 229 4.97 6.52 -17.68
C ARG A 229 6.07 6.69 -18.73
N HIS A 230 6.50 5.61 -19.35
CA HIS A 230 7.61 5.60 -20.30
C HIS A 230 7.15 5.65 -21.75
N TYR A 231 5.95 5.15 -22.05
CA TYR A 231 5.46 5.00 -23.42
C TYR A 231 4.18 5.80 -23.70
N ASP A 232 3.63 6.52 -22.72
CA ASP A 232 2.33 7.23 -22.81
C ASP A 232 1.16 6.33 -23.29
N ILE A 233 1.22 5.04 -22.95
CA ILE A 233 0.22 4.04 -23.31
C ILE A 233 -0.71 3.81 -22.13
N ARG A 234 -1.98 4.19 -22.28
CA ARG A 234 -3.02 4.00 -21.26
C ARG A 234 -3.97 2.90 -21.72
N ILE A 235 -3.82 1.73 -21.10
CA ILE A 235 -4.66 0.56 -21.37
C ILE A 235 -5.15 -0.07 -20.05
N PRO A 236 -6.31 -0.75 -20.08
CA PRO A 236 -6.81 -1.54 -18.96
C PRO A 236 -5.80 -2.60 -18.51
N ARG A 237 -5.85 -2.90 -17.22
CA ARG A 237 -4.98 -3.89 -16.57
C ARG A 237 -5.12 -5.28 -17.18
N ASP A 238 -6.34 -5.66 -17.54
CA ASP A 238 -6.64 -7.00 -18.01
C ASP A 238 -6.07 -7.24 -19.43
N ILE A 239 -6.02 -6.20 -20.27
CA ILE A 239 -5.31 -6.26 -21.56
C ILE A 239 -3.81 -6.48 -21.35
N VAL A 240 -3.19 -5.76 -20.41
CA VAL A 240 -1.76 -5.95 -20.09
C VAL A 240 -1.50 -7.37 -19.59
N TYR A 241 -2.44 -7.93 -18.80
CA TYR A 241 -2.36 -9.31 -18.34
C TYR A 241 -2.42 -10.29 -19.51
N ASP A 242 -3.37 -10.13 -20.44
CA ASP A 242 -3.53 -11.01 -21.59
C ASP A 242 -2.33 -10.97 -22.52
N VAL A 243 -1.78 -9.77 -22.76
CA VAL A 243 -0.57 -9.61 -23.57
C VAL A 243 0.64 -10.27 -22.87
N LEU A 244 0.85 -10.02 -21.58
CA LEU A 244 1.94 -10.67 -20.84
C LEU A 244 1.80 -12.19 -20.76
N LYS A 245 0.58 -12.72 -20.67
CA LYS A 245 0.32 -14.16 -20.70
C LYS A 245 0.72 -14.79 -22.04
N GLN A 246 0.64 -14.04 -23.14
CA GLN A 246 1.09 -14.50 -24.45
C GLN A 246 2.62 -14.41 -24.60
N ILE A 247 3.25 -13.33 -24.10
CA ILE A 247 4.69 -13.12 -24.23
C ILE A 247 5.49 -13.99 -23.22
N ASP A 248 4.96 -14.18 -22.01
CA ASP A 248 5.64 -14.88 -20.91
C ASP A 248 4.67 -15.73 -20.07
N PRO A 249 4.14 -16.82 -20.65
CA PRO A 249 3.23 -17.71 -19.92
C PRO A 249 3.91 -18.35 -18.71
N ASP A 250 5.21 -18.67 -18.81
CA ASP A 250 5.99 -19.31 -17.75
C ASP A 250 6.25 -18.35 -16.58
N GLY A 251 6.66 -17.11 -16.84
CA GLY A 251 6.83 -16.09 -15.81
C GLY A 251 5.53 -15.76 -15.09
N MET A 252 4.42 -15.72 -15.83
CA MET A 252 3.07 -15.54 -15.26
C MET A 252 2.65 -16.73 -14.39
N ALA A 253 2.91 -17.97 -14.82
CA ALA A 253 2.65 -19.17 -14.04
C ALA A 253 3.53 -19.27 -12.79
N ALA A 254 4.81 -18.91 -12.89
CA ALA A 254 5.75 -18.89 -11.76
C ALA A 254 5.33 -17.87 -10.70
N CYS A 255 4.79 -16.72 -11.10
CA CYS A 255 4.24 -15.73 -10.17
C CYS A 255 3.04 -16.27 -9.37
N LEU A 256 2.17 -17.07 -9.99
CA LEU A 256 1.03 -17.70 -9.31
C LEU A 256 1.46 -18.79 -8.31
N ARG A 257 2.57 -19.47 -8.57
CA ARG A 257 3.12 -20.52 -7.68
C ARG A 257 3.80 -19.95 -6.43
N GLN A 258 4.28 -18.70 -6.47
CA GLN A 258 4.87 -18.02 -5.31
C GLN A 258 3.80 -17.43 -4.38
N ALA A 259 2.90 -18.28 -3.87
CA ALA A 259 2.07 -17.91 -2.73
C ALA A 259 2.97 -17.79 -1.50
N CYS A 260 3.37 -16.57 -1.17
CA CYS A 260 4.13 -16.30 0.05
C CYS A 260 3.24 -16.67 1.25
N LYS A 261 3.68 -17.61 2.10
CA LYS A 261 2.96 -17.90 3.35
C LYS A 261 2.95 -16.64 4.19
N HIS A 262 1.80 -15.97 4.27
CA HIS A 262 1.64 -14.79 5.11
C HIS A 262 1.72 -15.21 6.57
N ARG A 263 2.77 -14.77 7.25
CA ARG A 263 2.80 -14.79 8.72
C ARG A 263 2.06 -13.55 9.21
N VAL A 264 1.24 -13.73 10.24
CA VAL A 264 0.57 -12.60 10.89
C VAL A 264 1.64 -11.79 11.64
N TYR A 265 1.95 -10.60 11.13
CA TYR A 265 2.88 -9.66 11.75
C TYR A 265 2.06 -8.57 12.44
N ARG A 266 1.89 -8.67 13.76
CA ARG A 266 1.04 -7.75 14.53
C ARG A 266 1.78 -6.47 14.88
N THR A 267 1.19 -5.32 14.54
CA THR A 267 1.70 -3.98 14.85
C THR A 267 0.57 -3.06 15.27
N LEU A 268 0.78 -2.25 16.31
CA LEU A 268 -0.26 -1.40 16.91
C LEU A 268 -0.48 -0.06 16.17
N GLY A 269 0.45 0.35 15.31
CA GLY A 269 0.37 1.63 14.60
C GLY A 269 1.72 2.08 14.04
N PRO A 270 1.77 3.28 13.44
CA PRO A 270 3.01 3.90 12.99
C PRO A 270 4.03 4.00 14.11
N ASN A 271 5.32 3.81 13.79
CA ASN A 271 6.45 3.85 14.73
C ASN A 271 6.36 2.85 15.89
N HIS A 272 5.44 1.89 15.84
CA HIS A 272 5.39 0.83 16.84
C HIS A 272 6.62 -0.09 16.73
N ILE A 273 6.97 -0.50 15.51
CA ILE A 273 8.17 -1.33 15.26
C ILE A 273 8.90 -0.76 14.06
N TRP A 274 10.17 -0.40 14.25
CA TRP A 274 11.09 -0.16 13.15
C TRP A 274 11.92 -1.42 12.91
N ALA A 275 11.91 -1.91 11.69
CA ALA A 275 12.72 -3.03 11.23
C ALA A 275 13.94 -2.50 10.48
N CYS A 276 15.12 -3.03 10.80
CA CYS A 276 16.38 -2.61 10.22
C CYS A 276 17.28 -3.81 9.91
N ASP A 277 18.11 -3.65 8.88
CA ASP A 277 18.93 -4.71 8.30
C ASP A 277 19.89 -4.15 7.22
N GLY A 278 20.98 -4.86 6.97
CA GLY A 278 21.97 -4.57 5.94
C GLY A 278 21.79 -5.43 4.69
N HIS A 279 22.07 -4.86 3.53
CA HIS A 279 21.92 -5.53 2.24
C HIS A 279 23.24 -5.59 1.45
N ASP A 280 23.77 -6.81 1.31
CA ASP A 280 25.13 -7.05 0.82
C ASP A 280 25.23 -7.46 -0.66
N LYS A 281 24.13 -7.51 -1.42
CA LYS A 281 24.19 -8.01 -2.82
C LYS A 281 24.97 -7.11 -3.78
N LEU A 282 25.31 -5.89 -3.37
CA LEU A 282 26.16 -4.94 -4.11
C LEU A 282 27.54 -4.75 -3.48
N LYS A 283 27.84 -5.43 -2.36
CA LYS A 283 29.11 -5.30 -1.61
C LYS A 283 30.35 -5.60 -2.44
N ARG A 284 30.23 -6.48 -3.44
CA ARG A 284 31.30 -6.77 -4.40
C ARG A 284 31.76 -5.56 -5.21
N TYR A 285 30.90 -4.54 -5.32
CA TYR A 285 31.15 -3.28 -6.00
C TYR A 285 31.41 -2.13 -5.01
N GLY A 286 31.78 -2.44 -3.75
CA GLY A 286 32.00 -1.43 -2.72
C GLY A 286 30.71 -0.79 -2.17
N ILE A 287 29.53 -1.22 -2.62
CA ILE A 287 28.25 -0.61 -2.24
C ILE A 287 27.53 -1.51 -1.24
N THR A 288 27.47 -1.07 0.01
CA THR A 288 26.60 -1.67 1.04
C THR A 288 25.44 -0.72 1.34
N VAL A 289 24.25 -1.28 1.56
CA VAL A 289 23.05 -0.49 1.85
C VAL A 289 22.47 -0.93 3.18
N TYR A 290 22.19 0.01 4.08
CA TYR A 290 21.50 -0.26 5.34
C TYR A 290 20.12 0.39 5.32
N GLY A 291 19.09 -0.39 5.64
CA GLY A 291 17.70 0.03 5.52
C GLY A 291 17.00 0.11 6.87
N PHE A 292 16.02 1.02 6.96
CA PHE A 292 15.07 1.10 8.06
C PHE A 292 13.65 1.25 7.51
N VAL A 293 12.72 0.47 8.04
CA VAL A 293 11.32 0.44 7.60
C VAL A 293 10.38 0.43 8.79
N ASP A 294 9.33 1.24 8.72
CA ASP A 294 8.22 1.14 9.66
C ASP A 294 7.38 -0.11 9.34
N ALA A 295 7.28 -1.03 10.30
CA ALA A 295 6.66 -2.34 10.08
C ALA A 295 5.15 -2.27 9.84
N TRP A 296 4.48 -1.24 10.37
CA TRP A 296 3.04 -1.01 10.22
C TRP A 296 2.71 -0.42 8.85
N SER A 297 3.25 0.76 8.53
CA SER A 297 2.96 1.49 7.28
C SER A 297 3.73 0.97 6.06
N ARG A 298 4.78 0.16 6.28
CA ARG A 298 5.76 -0.23 5.23
C ARG A 298 6.55 0.96 4.66
N LYS A 299 6.48 2.14 5.30
CA LYS A 299 7.24 3.32 4.90
C LYS A 299 8.73 3.07 5.10
N ILE A 300 9.51 3.30 4.04
CA ILE A 300 10.97 3.36 4.13
C ILE A 300 11.32 4.63 4.91
N LEU A 301 11.92 4.45 6.08
CA LEU A 301 12.33 5.55 6.96
C LEU A 301 13.65 6.15 6.49
N GLY A 302 14.58 5.28 6.10
CA GLY A 302 15.85 5.65 5.50
C GLY A 302 16.52 4.47 4.81
N MET A 303 17.32 4.80 3.80
CA MET A 303 18.27 3.91 3.16
C MET A 303 19.62 4.64 3.12
N PHE A 304 20.64 4.01 3.68
CA PHE A 304 21.97 4.59 3.82
C PHE A 304 22.94 3.76 3.01
N VAL A 305 23.70 4.41 2.14
CA VAL A 305 24.71 3.75 1.31
C VAL A 305 26.08 4.03 1.91
N HIS A 306 26.90 2.99 2.05
CA HIS A 306 28.25 3.10 2.58
C HIS A 306 29.18 2.03 2.01
N VAL A 307 30.48 2.19 2.21
CA VAL A 307 31.50 1.19 1.80
C VAL A 307 31.50 -0.05 2.72
N THR A 308 31.01 0.12 3.95
CA THR A 308 30.92 -0.94 4.96
C THR A 308 29.67 -0.80 5.81
N ASN A 309 29.00 -1.92 6.05
CA ASN A 309 27.88 -2.06 6.97
C ASN A 309 28.26 -2.77 8.28
N ASN A 310 29.55 -3.05 8.50
CA ASN A 310 30.01 -3.80 9.68
C ASN A 310 30.41 -2.90 10.85
N ASP A 311 30.50 -1.58 10.67
CA ASP A 311 30.87 -0.65 11.73
C ASP A 311 29.63 -0.21 12.54
N PRO A 312 29.55 -0.54 13.83
CA PRO A 312 28.41 -0.17 14.67
C PRO A 312 28.16 1.35 14.76
N ARG A 313 29.21 2.16 14.58
CA ARG A 313 29.12 3.62 14.65
C ARG A 313 28.28 4.19 13.53
N HIS A 314 28.42 3.65 12.31
CA HIS A 314 27.60 4.10 11.17
C HIS A 314 26.12 3.81 11.41
N ILE A 315 25.80 2.60 11.87
CA ILE A 315 24.41 2.19 12.12
C ILE A 315 23.80 3.02 13.26
N ALA A 316 24.56 3.29 14.31
CA ALA A 316 24.17 4.19 15.39
C ALA A 316 23.84 5.60 14.86
N VAL A 317 24.68 6.17 14.00
CA VAL A 317 24.44 7.50 13.39
C VAL A 317 23.19 7.49 12.51
N TYR A 318 23.01 6.46 11.68
CA TYR A 318 21.81 6.32 10.84
C TYR A 318 20.54 6.28 11.67
N PHE A 319 20.55 5.50 12.75
CA PHE A 319 19.44 5.42 13.68
C PHE A 319 19.15 6.78 14.34
N LEU A 320 20.16 7.46 14.88
CA LEU A 320 19.98 8.78 15.51
C LEU A 320 19.46 9.83 14.52
N HIS A 321 19.94 9.81 13.28
CA HIS A 321 19.44 10.68 12.22
C HIS A 321 17.94 10.45 11.97
N LEU A 322 17.50 9.18 11.92
CA LEU A 322 16.09 8.84 11.74
C LEU A 322 15.23 9.24 12.94
N VAL A 323 15.69 9.00 14.16
CA VAL A 323 15.00 9.41 15.40
C VAL A 323 14.82 10.93 15.42
N SER A 324 15.89 11.68 15.12
CA SER A 324 15.84 13.14 15.07
C SER A 324 14.85 13.62 14.01
N LYS A 325 14.83 13.00 12.82
CA LYS A 325 13.92 13.37 11.73
C LYS A 325 12.46 12.99 12.02
N ALA A 326 12.23 11.85 12.67
CA ALA A 326 10.91 11.41 13.08
C ALA A 326 10.37 12.22 14.27
N GLY A 327 11.23 12.92 15.00
CA GLY A 327 10.88 13.67 16.21
C GLY A 327 10.63 12.77 17.43
N GLY A 328 11.11 11.53 17.40
CA GLY A 328 10.85 10.55 18.47
C GLY A 328 11.42 9.17 18.19
N LEU A 329 11.47 8.35 19.24
CA LEU A 329 11.94 6.97 19.17
C LEU A 329 10.81 6.03 18.67
N PRO A 330 11.16 4.91 18.01
CA PRO A 330 10.20 3.84 17.83
C PRO A 330 9.89 3.17 19.17
N SER A 331 8.68 2.64 19.30
CA SER A 331 8.31 1.86 20.48
C SER A 331 9.14 0.58 20.59
N LYS A 332 9.49 -0.05 19.47
CA LYS A 332 10.44 -1.16 19.40
C LYS A 332 11.31 -1.07 18.16
N LEU A 333 12.54 -1.52 18.30
CA LEU A 333 13.47 -1.69 17.20
C LEU A 333 13.75 -3.19 17.02
N THR A 334 13.66 -3.68 15.78
CA THR A 334 13.98 -5.06 15.44
C THR A 334 15.12 -5.12 14.44
N SER A 335 16.08 -6.01 14.70
CA SER A 335 17.18 -6.31 13.79
C SER A 335 17.56 -7.78 13.89
N ASP A 336 18.39 -8.20 12.94
CA ASP A 336 19.09 -9.47 13.06
C ASP A 336 20.17 -9.39 14.14
N TYR A 337 20.61 -10.56 14.61
CA TYR A 337 21.68 -10.65 15.60
C TYR A 337 23.03 -10.41 14.93
N GLY A 338 23.50 -9.17 14.99
CA GLY A 338 24.75 -8.72 14.38
C GLY A 338 25.56 -7.89 15.36
N THR A 339 26.89 -7.97 15.26
CA THR A 339 27.78 -7.15 16.10
C THR A 339 27.66 -5.66 15.76
N GLU A 340 27.29 -5.37 14.52
CA GLU A 340 27.10 -4.03 13.97
C GLU A 340 25.87 -3.31 14.55
N THR A 341 24.86 -4.04 15.06
CA THR A 341 23.64 -3.44 15.60
C THR A 341 23.70 -3.14 17.10
N VAL A 342 24.77 -3.57 17.78
CA VAL A 342 24.93 -3.46 19.23
C VAL A 342 24.86 -2.01 19.72
N GLU A 343 25.51 -1.07 19.03
CA GLU A 343 25.54 0.32 19.48
C GLU A 343 24.18 1.01 19.30
N MET A 344 23.50 0.71 18.19
CA MET A 344 22.13 1.14 17.95
C MET A 344 21.17 0.59 19.01
N ALA A 345 21.31 -0.68 19.39
CA ALA A 345 20.52 -1.29 20.47
C ALA A 345 20.73 -0.57 21.81
N ARG A 346 21.99 -0.28 22.17
CA ARG A 346 22.32 0.50 23.37
C ARG A 346 21.68 1.87 23.35
N LEU A 347 21.72 2.57 22.22
CA LEU A 347 21.09 3.89 22.06
C LEU A 347 19.57 3.80 22.21
N GLN A 348 18.90 2.84 21.57
CA GLN A 348 17.46 2.64 21.73
C GLN A 348 17.09 2.42 23.21
N MET A 349 17.80 1.54 23.90
CA MET A 349 17.55 1.25 25.32
C MET A 349 17.80 2.49 26.20
N ARG A 350 18.95 3.16 26.01
CA ARG A 350 19.35 4.31 26.82
C ARG A 350 18.42 5.49 26.63
N LEU A 351 18.07 5.82 25.38
CA LEU A 351 17.19 6.94 25.08
C LEU A 351 15.76 6.66 25.56
N SER A 352 15.27 5.42 25.43
CA SER A 352 13.96 5.03 25.97
C SER A 352 13.93 5.16 27.50
N HIS A 353 15.00 4.72 28.19
CA HIS A 353 15.11 4.88 29.64
C HIS A 353 15.05 6.35 30.07
N ILE A 354 15.82 7.22 29.41
CA ILE A 354 15.96 8.63 29.77
C ILE A 354 14.69 9.42 29.43
N TYR A 355 14.18 9.30 28.21
CA TYR A 355 13.14 10.18 27.68
C TYR A 355 11.72 9.63 27.86
N GLU A 356 11.54 8.30 27.90
CA GLU A 356 10.23 7.68 28.18
C GLU A 356 10.08 7.27 29.66
N ARG A 357 11.11 7.52 30.50
CA ARG A 357 11.13 7.21 31.95
C ARG A 357 10.83 5.74 32.28
N LEU A 358 11.22 4.84 31.38
CA LEU A 358 11.05 3.40 31.58
C LEU A 358 12.06 2.84 32.56
N THR A 359 11.74 1.72 33.19
CA THR A 359 12.74 0.92 33.92
C THR A 359 13.79 0.33 32.97
N LEU A 360 14.91 -0.13 33.52
CA LEU A 360 15.95 -0.80 32.73
C LEU A 360 15.41 -2.07 32.03
N GLU A 361 14.55 -2.82 32.72
CA GLU A 361 13.94 -4.05 32.17
C GLU A 361 12.95 -3.77 31.05
N GLU A 362 12.15 -2.70 31.16
CA GLU A 362 11.28 -2.26 30.07
C GLU A 362 12.08 -1.72 28.88
N SER A 363 13.17 -1.01 29.15
CA SER A 363 14.07 -0.48 28.12
C SER A 363 14.74 -1.59 27.31
N LYS A 364 15.16 -2.69 27.96
CA LYS A 364 15.67 -3.89 27.28
C LYS A 364 14.67 -4.47 26.28
N LYS A 365 13.37 -4.46 26.63
CA LYS A 365 12.28 -4.96 25.76
C LYS A 365 12.02 -4.08 24.52
N ARG A 366 12.62 -2.87 24.47
CA ARG A 366 12.54 -1.96 23.31
C ARG A 366 13.42 -2.40 22.16
N MET A 367 14.48 -3.18 22.42
CA MET A 367 15.28 -3.82 21.37
C MET A 367 14.88 -5.29 21.24
N HIS A 368 14.61 -5.74 20.03
CA HIS A 368 14.28 -7.13 19.74
C HIS A 368 15.22 -7.68 18.67
N TYR A 369 16.10 -8.60 19.07
CA TYR A 369 16.86 -9.39 18.11
C TYR A 369 16.02 -10.55 17.62
N THR A 370 16.02 -10.73 16.30
CA THR A 370 15.26 -11.78 15.66
C THR A 370 16.15 -12.56 14.68
N LYS A 371 15.72 -13.74 14.25
CA LYS A 371 16.42 -14.44 13.15
C LYS A 371 16.05 -13.75 11.85
N SER A 372 16.95 -13.69 10.86
CA SER A 372 16.68 -13.11 9.52
C SER A 372 15.32 -13.47 8.93
N VAL A 373 14.93 -14.74 9.01
CA VAL A 373 13.62 -15.25 8.52
C VAL A 373 12.38 -14.63 9.21
N HIS A 374 12.57 -13.97 10.35
CA HIS A 374 11.54 -13.26 11.12
C HIS A 374 11.55 -11.75 10.85
N ASN A 375 12.64 -11.19 10.30
CA ASN A 375 12.72 -9.78 9.89
C ASN A 375 12.01 -9.53 8.55
N GLN A 376 10.82 -10.11 8.39
CA GLN A 376 10.10 -10.25 7.13
C GLN A 376 9.78 -8.92 6.45
N LYS A 377 9.60 -7.86 7.25
CA LYS A 377 9.24 -6.53 6.77
C LYS A 377 10.38 -5.89 5.99
N ILE A 378 11.62 -5.96 6.47
CA ILE A 378 12.72 -5.40 5.71
C ILE A 378 13.19 -6.34 4.60
N GLU A 379 13.15 -7.65 4.83
CA GLU A 379 13.45 -8.65 3.80
C GLU A 379 12.51 -8.58 2.60
N ALA A 380 11.21 -8.34 2.83
CA ALA A 380 10.27 -8.09 1.75
C ALA A 380 10.60 -6.81 0.97
N MET A 381 11.11 -5.76 1.63
CA MET A 381 11.59 -4.56 0.94
C MET A 381 12.83 -4.89 0.08
N TRP A 382 13.80 -5.62 0.63
CA TRP A 382 14.99 -6.05 -0.11
C TRP A 382 14.67 -6.92 -1.31
N SER A 383 13.71 -7.84 -1.17
CA SER A 383 13.24 -8.67 -2.29
C SER A 383 12.67 -7.80 -3.42
N GLN A 384 11.90 -6.76 -3.09
CA GLN A 384 11.37 -5.83 -4.10
C GLN A 384 12.49 -5.01 -4.75
N MET A 385 13.44 -4.51 -3.96
CA MET A 385 14.59 -3.77 -4.49
C MET A 385 15.43 -4.62 -5.45
N MET A 386 15.67 -5.89 -5.09
CA MET A 386 16.37 -6.86 -5.92
C MET A 386 15.67 -7.08 -7.27
N LYS A 387 14.35 -7.26 -7.24
CA LYS A 387 13.56 -7.51 -8.46
C LYS A 387 13.47 -6.27 -9.36
N GLN A 388 13.42 -5.08 -8.79
CA GLN A 388 13.07 -3.86 -9.54
C GLN A 388 14.27 -3.00 -9.96
N HIS A 389 15.35 -2.99 -9.17
CA HIS A 389 16.41 -1.98 -9.29
C HIS A 389 17.81 -2.59 -9.44
N ASN A 390 18.15 -3.61 -8.65
CA ASN A 390 19.55 -4.07 -8.57
C ASN A 390 20.10 -4.67 -9.87
N ARG A 391 19.25 -5.18 -10.76
CA ARG A 391 19.70 -5.70 -12.06
C ARG A 391 20.24 -4.58 -12.94
N SER A 392 19.48 -3.49 -13.09
CA SER A 392 19.91 -2.29 -13.81
C SER A 392 21.24 -1.76 -13.26
N ILE A 393 21.34 -1.59 -11.94
CA ILE A 393 22.56 -1.10 -11.29
C ILE A 393 23.76 -2.01 -11.59
N LYS A 394 23.56 -3.34 -11.55
CA LYS A 394 24.62 -4.30 -11.86
C LYS A 394 25.04 -4.21 -13.33
N ASP A 395 24.09 -4.12 -14.23
CA ASP A 395 24.35 -4.07 -15.67
C ASP A 395 25.05 -2.75 -16.05
N ASP A 396 24.65 -1.63 -15.44
CA ASP A 396 25.31 -0.33 -15.59
C ASP A 396 26.78 -0.41 -15.13
N ILE A 397 27.05 -0.93 -13.93
CA ILE A 397 28.43 -1.09 -13.44
C ILE A 397 29.24 -2.03 -14.34
N LEU A 398 28.67 -3.16 -14.75
CA LEU A 398 29.35 -4.11 -15.64
C LEU A 398 29.63 -3.52 -17.03
N SER A 399 28.77 -2.62 -17.52
CA SER A 399 29.02 -1.91 -18.77
C SER A 399 30.22 -0.94 -18.66
N GLN A 400 30.38 -0.28 -17.51
CA GLN A 400 31.51 0.60 -17.23
C GLN A 400 32.82 -0.20 -17.05
N VAL A 401 32.76 -1.36 -16.41
CA VAL A 401 33.89 -2.31 -16.34
C VAL A 401 34.35 -2.71 -17.75
N LYS A 402 33.41 -3.13 -18.61
CA LYS A 402 33.72 -3.58 -19.98
C LYS A 402 34.28 -2.48 -20.87
N SER A 403 33.88 -1.23 -20.65
CA SER A 403 34.38 -0.08 -21.40
C SER A 403 35.70 0.48 -20.85
N GLY A 404 36.22 -0.08 -19.74
CA GLY A 404 37.49 0.33 -19.13
C GLY A 404 37.41 1.63 -18.34
N PHE A 405 36.21 2.19 -18.13
CA PHE A 405 36.01 3.39 -17.30
C PHE A 405 35.92 3.10 -15.80
N TYR A 406 35.80 1.82 -15.42
CA TYR A 406 35.78 1.38 -14.03
C TYR A 406 36.67 0.14 -13.84
N ASP A 407 37.67 0.25 -12.98
CA ASP A 407 38.53 -0.84 -12.55
C ASP A 407 38.07 -1.38 -11.18
N PRO A 408 37.53 -2.62 -11.10
CA PRO A 408 37.08 -3.21 -9.84
C PRO A 408 38.22 -3.57 -8.87
N ASP A 409 39.47 -3.57 -9.34
CA ASP A 409 40.68 -3.85 -8.57
C ASP A 409 41.37 -2.57 -8.07
N ASP A 410 40.96 -1.39 -8.55
CA ASP A 410 41.38 -0.09 -8.02
C ASP A 410 40.58 0.27 -6.76
N ASN A 411 41.28 0.34 -5.62
CA ASN A 411 40.69 0.67 -4.31
C ASN A 411 40.15 2.09 -4.20
N VAL A 412 40.47 2.99 -5.15
CA VAL A 412 39.92 4.35 -5.20
C VAL A 412 38.61 4.39 -5.98
N GLN A 413 38.47 3.53 -6.98
CA GLN A 413 37.26 3.44 -7.81
C GLN A 413 36.18 2.58 -7.15
N LYS A 414 36.61 1.58 -6.37
CA LYS A 414 35.77 0.69 -5.56
C LYS A 414 35.23 1.36 -4.30
#